data_AF-A0A519VW63-F1
#
_entry.id   AF-A0A519VW63-F1
#
_cell.length_a   1.000
_cell.length_b   1.000
_cell.length_c   1.000
_cell.angle_alpha   90.00
_cell.angle_beta   90.00
_cell.angle_gamma   90.00
#
_symmetry.space_group_name_H-M   'P 1'
#
loop_
_entity.id
_entity.type
_entity.pdbx_description
1 polymer ?
#
loop_
_entity_poly.entity_id
_entity_poly.type
_entity_poly.pdbx_seq_one_letter_code
_entity_poly.pdbx_strand_id
1 'polypeptide(L)'
;MIGLAFCGLTSCSKQAYLFTSFHEPATEGLRFLYSYDAYHWTDLNKTFLKPAVGTQKVMRDPSIVQGPDGTFHLVWTCSWKGDKGFGYASSKDLITWSEQKFLPVMENEPKTVNVWAPEIFYDDEKKEFVIIWASTIPFRFA
;
A
#
# COMPACT_ATOMS: atom_id res chain seq x y z
N MET A 1 48.15 -20.43 22.05
CA MET A 1 47.28 -19.83 21.03
C MET A 1 45.85 -20.27 21.31
N ILE A 2 45.01 -19.38 21.81
CA ILE A 2 43.59 -19.65 22.10
C ILE A 2 42.83 -19.35 20.80
N GLY A 3 42.34 -20.37 20.12
CA GLY A 3 41.48 -20.22 18.95
C GLY A 3 40.03 -19.99 19.38
N LEU A 4 39.55 -18.76 19.26
CA LEU A 4 38.11 -18.48 19.31
C LEU A 4 37.51 -18.88 17.95
N ALA A 5 36.74 -19.96 17.94
CA ALA A 5 35.90 -20.31 16.80
C ALA A 5 34.67 -19.38 16.80
N PHE A 6 34.65 -18.42 15.88
CA PHE A 6 33.46 -17.63 15.57
C PHE A 6 32.47 -18.53 14.81
N CYS A 7 31.47 -19.04 15.52
CA CYS A 7 30.37 -19.76 14.90
C CYS A 7 29.41 -18.72 14.30
N GLY A 8 29.54 -18.47 12.99
CA GLY A 8 28.63 -17.59 12.25
C GLY A 8 27.24 -18.22 12.18
N LEU A 9 26.30 -17.70 12.96
CA LEU A 9 24.88 -18.04 12.82
C LEU A 9 24.35 -17.38 11.54
N THR A 10 24.46 -18.08 10.41
CA THR A 10 23.72 -17.70 9.20
C THR A 10 22.25 -18.07 9.42
N SER A 11 21.44 -17.08 9.79
CA SER A 11 19.99 -17.20 9.75
C SER A 11 19.58 -17.43 8.30
N CYS A 12 19.18 -18.65 7.98
CA CYS A 12 18.53 -18.96 6.71
C CYS A 12 17.12 -18.36 6.77
N SER A 13 17.00 -17.05 6.51
CA SER A 13 15.68 -16.43 6.39
C SER A 13 15.07 -16.92 5.08
N LYS A 14 14.01 -17.72 5.18
CA LYS A 14 13.17 -18.01 4.02
C LYS A 14 12.54 -16.70 3.57
N GLN A 15 12.86 -16.29 2.35
CA GLN A 15 12.18 -15.17 1.71
C GLN A 15 10.75 -15.61 1.38
N ALA A 16 9.80 -14.69 1.53
CA ALA A 16 8.40 -14.89 1.20
C ALA A 16 7.91 -13.72 0.36
N TYR A 17 6.96 -14.00 -0.53
CA TYR A 17 6.15 -13.00 -1.19
C TYR A 17 5.10 -12.49 -0.20
N LEU A 18 4.82 -11.20 -0.26
CA LEU A 18 3.78 -10.54 0.51
C LEU A 18 2.76 -9.93 -0.45
N PHE A 19 1.48 -10.05 -0.13
CA PHE A 19 0.39 -9.49 -0.92
C PHE A 19 -0.51 -8.64 -0.02
N THR A 20 -0.79 -7.41 -0.43
CA THR A 20 -1.73 -6.51 0.23
C THR A 20 -3.16 -6.91 -0.08
N SER A 21 -4.03 -6.88 0.92
CA SER A 21 -5.43 -7.27 0.76
C SER A 21 -6.34 -6.47 1.67
N PHE A 22 -7.64 -6.63 1.44
CA PHE A 22 -8.73 -6.12 2.24
C PHE A 22 -9.90 -7.10 2.13
N HIS A 23 -10.84 -7.05 3.07
CA HIS A 23 -12.10 -7.78 2.97
C HIS A 23 -13.23 -6.80 2.75
N GLU A 24 -14.23 -7.19 1.95
CA GLU A 24 -15.50 -6.49 1.90
C GLU A 24 -16.15 -6.47 3.29
N PRO A 25 -16.74 -5.34 3.73
CA PRO A 25 -17.07 -4.13 2.97
C PRO A 25 -15.97 -3.04 2.99
N ALA A 26 -14.69 -3.41 3.13
CA ALA A 26 -13.51 -2.56 3.10
C ALA A 26 -13.39 -1.56 4.27
N THR A 27 -14.06 -1.82 5.39
CA THR A 27 -14.08 -0.93 6.56
C THR A 27 -13.06 -1.31 7.64
N GLU A 28 -12.53 -2.53 7.60
CA GLU A 28 -11.56 -3.01 8.61
C GLU A 28 -10.16 -2.48 8.36
N GLY A 29 -9.66 -2.59 7.13
CA GLY A 29 -8.37 -2.02 6.71
C GLY A 29 -7.40 -3.02 6.08
N LEU A 30 -6.12 -2.66 6.13
CA LEU A 30 -5.03 -3.37 5.47
C LEU A 30 -4.85 -4.76 6.06
N ARG A 31 -4.81 -5.77 5.18
CA ARG A 31 -4.45 -7.14 5.52
C ARG A 31 -3.29 -7.58 4.64
N PHE A 32 -2.61 -8.64 5.06
CA PHE A 32 -1.51 -9.22 4.32
C PHE A 32 -1.71 -10.73 4.19
N LEU A 33 -1.40 -11.24 3.00
CA LEU A 33 -1.18 -12.66 2.75
C LEU A 33 0.30 -12.85 2.45
N TYR A 34 0.82 -14.03 2.77
CA TYR A 34 2.17 -14.42 2.40
C TYR A 34 2.18 -15.72 1.61
N SER A 35 3.23 -15.90 0.82
CA SER A 35 3.47 -17.13 0.07
C SER A 35 4.96 -17.40 -0.07
N TYR A 36 5.36 -18.66 -0.05
CA TYR A 36 6.75 -19.06 -0.34
C TYR A 36 6.98 -19.42 -1.82
N ASP A 37 5.90 -19.61 -2.59
CA ASP A 37 5.96 -20.04 -3.99
C ASP A 37 5.19 -19.13 -4.96
N ALA A 38 4.54 -18.07 -4.46
CA ALA A 38 3.64 -17.16 -5.18
C ALA A 38 2.37 -17.81 -5.77
N TYR A 39 2.13 -19.10 -5.52
CA TYR A 39 0.94 -19.84 -5.96
C TYR A 39 -0.03 -20.12 -4.81
N HIS A 40 0.50 -20.51 -3.65
CA HIS A 40 -0.29 -20.83 -2.46
C HIS A 40 -0.14 -19.71 -1.43
N TRP A 41 -1.24 -19.03 -1.13
CA TRP A 41 -1.26 -17.87 -0.25
C TRP A 41 -1.91 -18.20 1.09
N THR A 42 -1.25 -17.80 2.17
CA THR A 42 -1.75 -17.93 3.54
C THR A 42 -2.07 -16.54 4.09
N ASP A 43 -3.30 -16.35 4.55
CA ASP A 43 -3.74 -15.15 5.24
C ASP A 43 -3.11 -15.05 6.63
N LEU A 44 -2.55 -13.88 6.97
CA LEU A 44 -2.08 -13.58 8.33
C LEU A 44 -3.24 -13.36 9.31
N ASN A 45 -4.47 -13.28 8.80
CA ASN A 45 -5.72 -13.15 9.53
C ASN A 45 -5.71 -11.99 10.54
N LYS A 46 -5.12 -10.87 10.12
CA LYS A 46 -4.93 -9.68 10.96
C LYS A 46 -5.08 -8.41 10.14
N THR A 47 -5.66 -7.39 10.76
CA THR A 47 -5.70 -6.02 10.25
C THR A 47 -4.49 -5.25 10.77
N PHE A 48 -3.72 -4.65 9.86
CA PHE A 48 -2.46 -3.96 10.15
C PHE A 48 -2.60 -2.43 10.16
N LEU A 49 -3.55 -1.89 9.40
CA LEU A 49 -3.82 -0.46 9.36
C LEU A 49 -5.31 -0.22 9.07
N LYS A 50 -6.03 0.37 10.03
CA LYS A 50 -7.45 0.73 9.86
C LYS A 50 -7.58 2.07 9.12
N PRO A 51 -8.45 2.21 8.09
CA PRO A 51 -8.62 3.48 7.38
C PRO A 51 -9.17 4.59 8.29
N ALA A 52 -8.62 5.79 8.15
CA ALA A 52 -9.01 6.99 8.91
C ALA A 52 -9.24 8.22 8.01
N VAL A 53 -8.74 8.20 6.77
CA VAL A 53 -8.87 9.28 5.78
C VAL A 53 -9.93 8.98 4.73
N GLY A 54 -10.34 10.03 4.01
CA GLY A 54 -11.46 9.99 3.10
C GLY A 54 -12.80 10.12 3.82
N THR A 55 -13.81 10.60 3.11
CA THR A 55 -15.14 10.84 3.68
C THR A 55 -15.78 9.55 4.21
N GLN A 56 -15.58 8.43 3.50
CA GLN A 56 -16.17 7.14 3.85
C GLN A 56 -15.26 6.23 4.67
N LYS A 57 -13.97 6.57 4.79
CA LYS A 57 -12.98 5.83 5.59
C LYS A 57 -12.96 4.33 5.26
N VAL A 58 -12.87 4.03 3.97
CA VAL A 58 -12.66 2.65 3.49
C VAL A 58 -11.20 2.43 3.10
N MET A 59 -10.79 1.18 2.98
CA MET A 59 -9.52 0.78 2.38
C MET A 59 -9.78 -0.31 1.35
N ARG A 60 -9.88 0.09 0.08
CA ARG A 60 -9.88 -0.83 -1.05
C ARG A 60 -8.64 -0.66 -1.89
N ASP A 61 -8.32 -1.71 -2.63
CA ASP A 61 -7.25 -1.73 -3.62
C ASP A 61 -5.92 -1.21 -3.02
N PRO A 62 -5.49 -1.73 -1.85
CA PRO A 62 -4.23 -1.28 -1.25
C PRO A 62 -3.06 -1.71 -2.12
N SER A 63 -2.24 -0.74 -2.54
CA SER A 63 -1.00 -0.95 -3.30
C SER A 63 0.20 -0.51 -2.47
N ILE A 64 1.26 -1.33 -2.45
CA ILE A 64 2.44 -1.09 -1.62
C ILE A 64 3.73 -1.29 -2.42
N VAL A 65 4.73 -0.46 -2.14
CA VAL A 65 6.09 -0.63 -2.65
C VAL A 65 7.11 -0.31 -1.56
N GLN A 66 8.26 -0.99 -1.57
CA GLN A 66 9.39 -0.62 -0.72
C GLN A 66 10.34 0.30 -1.49
N GLY A 67 10.63 1.47 -0.92
CA GLY A 67 11.63 2.40 -1.42
C GLY A 67 13.08 1.97 -1.14
N PRO A 68 14.06 2.66 -1.75
CA PRO A 68 15.48 2.32 -1.61
C PRO A 68 16.03 2.51 -0.19
N ASP A 69 15.34 3.27 0.66
CA ASP A 69 15.68 3.49 2.06
C ASP A 69 15.03 2.46 3.00
N GLY A 70 14.39 1.43 2.43
CA GLY A 70 13.66 0.39 3.14
C GLY A 70 12.27 0.80 3.64
N THR A 71 11.78 2.03 3.35
CA THR A 71 10.42 2.45 3.71
C THR A 71 9.40 1.80 2.79
N PHE A 72 8.36 1.21 3.36
CA PHE A 72 7.17 0.82 2.62
C PHE A 72 6.21 1.99 2.49
N HIS A 73 5.75 2.24 1.26
CA HIS A 73 4.78 3.26 0.91
C HIS A 73 3.49 2.59 0.46
N LEU A 74 2.37 2.92 1.11
CA LEU A 74 1.06 2.36 0.87
C LEU A 74 0.11 3.44 0.34
N VAL A 75 -0.64 3.11 -0.69
CA VAL A 75 -1.75 3.91 -1.21
C VAL A 75 -3.01 3.07 -1.33
N TRP A 76 -4.20 3.68 -1.21
CA TRP A 76 -5.48 2.96 -1.31
C TRP A 76 -6.67 3.86 -1.66
N THR A 77 -7.73 3.26 -2.20
CA THR A 77 -9.03 3.91 -2.38
C THR A 77 -9.71 4.17 -1.03
N CYS A 78 -9.94 5.43 -0.68
CA CYS A 78 -10.49 5.83 0.63
C CYS A 78 -11.98 6.18 0.66
N SER A 79 -12.61 6.34 -0.52
CA SER A 79 -14.05 6.51 -0.70
C SER A 79 -14.52 5.98 -2.05
N TRP A 80 -15.75 5.47 -2.09
CA TRP A 80 -16.43 5.06 -3.31
C TRP A 80 -16.74 6.25 -4.24
N LYS A 81 -17.13 7.41 -3.73
CA LYS A 81 -17.37 8.61 -4.56
C LYS A 81 -17.25 9.88 -3.74
N GLY A 82 -17.11 11.01 -4.43
CA GLY A 82 -17.15 12.35 -3.81
C GLY A 82 -15.80 12.86 -3.31
N ASP A 83 -14.88 11.96 -2.95
CA ASP A 83 -13.49 12.34 -2.69
C ASP A 83 -12.72 12.59 -3.99
N LYS A 84 -11.82 13.57 -3.94
CA LYS A 84 -10.93 13.98 -5.04
C LYS A 84 -9.50 13.44 -4.88
N GLY A 85 -9.35 12.33 -4.17
CA GLY A 85 -8.05 11.84 -3.74
C GLY A 85 -8.10 10.43 -3.17
N PHE A 86 -6.95 9.98 -2.68
CA PHE A 86 -6.75 8.65 -2.14
C PHE A 86 -5.94 8.72 -0.83
N GLY A 87 -5.90 7.61 -0.09
CA GLY A 87 -5.16 7.53 1.16
C GLY A 87 -3.68 7.18 0.96
N TYR A 88 -2.82 7.68 1.84
CA TYR A 88 -1.39 7.37 1.90
C TYR A 88 -0.93 7.12 3.34
N ALA A 89 -0.03 6.16 3.54
CA ALA A 89 0.72 5.96 4.76
C ALA A 89 2.05 5.28 4.44
N SER A 90 3.00 5.33 5.37
CA SER A 90 4.28 4.65 5.24
C SER A 90 4.68 3.89 6.50
N SER A 91 5.53 2.87 6.36
CA SER A 91 6.03 2.06 7.46
C SER A 91 7.47 1.62 7.21
N LYS A 92 8.24 1.38 8.28
CA LYS A 92 9.58 0.77 8.19
C LYS A 92 9.56 -0.74 8.48
N ASP A 93 8.47 -1.27 9.01
CA ASP A 93 8.38 -2.64 9.56
C ASP A 93 7.07 -3.38 9.17
N LEU A 94 6.19 -2.75 8.38
CA LEU A 94 4.85 -3.23 7.99
C LEU A 94 3.85 -3.40 9.14
N ILE A 95 4.23 -3.03 10.37
CA ILE A 95 3.44 -3.20 11.59
C ILE A 95 3.05 -1.84 12.15
N THR A 96 4.03 -0.94 12.25
CA THR A 96 3.90 0.41 12.75
C THR A 96 3.78 1.36 11.56
N TRP A 97 2.65 2.05 11.46
CA TRP A 97 2.34 2.93 10.35
C TRP A 97 2.38 4.40 10.76
N SER A 98 2.80 5.26 9.83
CA SER A 98 2.72 6.70 9.99
C SER A 98 1.27 7.17 10.10
N GLU A 99 1.09 8.43 10.51
CA GLU A 99 -0.19 9.12 10.31
C GLU A 99 -0.63 9.02 8.85
N GLN A 100 -1.92 8.76 8.64
CA GLN A 100 -2.51 8.65 7.32
C GLN A 100 -2.73 10.04 6.73
N LYS A 101 -2.44 10.16 5.43
CA LYS A 101 -2.64 11.39 4.67
C LYS A 101 -3.69 11.15 3.59
N PHE A 102 -4.51 12.15 3.35
CA PHE A 102 -5.32 12.23 2.13
C PHE A 102 -4.53 12.97 1.07
N LEU A 103 -4.36 12.39 -0.11
CA LEU A 103 -3.66 13.01 -1.25
C LEU A 103 -4.69 13.52 -2.28
N PRO A 104 -4.93 14.84 -2.36
CA PRO A 104 -6.03 15.43 -3.14
C PRO A 104 -5.68 15.59 -4.63
N VAL A 105 -5.28 14.51 -5.30
CA VAL A 105 -4.71 14.54 -6.66
C VAL A 105 -5.65 15.07 -7.76
N MET A 106 -6.96 15.10 -7.51
CA MET A 106 -7.98 15.56 -8.46
C MET A 106 -8.76 16.79 -7.96
N GLU A 107 -8.24 17.52 -6.96
CA GLU A 107 -8.95 18.67 -6.36
C GLU A 107 -9.28 19.77 -7.38
N ASN A 108 -8.38 20.00 -8.34
CA ASN A 108 -8.56 20.98 -9.41
C ASN A 108 -9.44 20.49 -10.57
N GLU A 109 -10.03 19.29 -10.46
CA GLU A 109 -10.84 18.67 -11.49
C GLU A 109 -12.29 18.53 -10.99
N PRO A 110 -13.12 19.60 -11.09
CA PRO A 110 -14.38 19.71 -10.37
C PRO A 110 -15.41 18.66 -10.79
N LYS A 111 -15.34 18.16 -12.03
CA LYS A 111 -16.24 17.12 -12.56
C LYS A 111 -15.80 15.69 -12.21
N THR A 112 -14.64 15.48 -11.57
CA THR A 112 -14.19 14.15 -11.15
C THR A 112 -15.18 13.50 -10.19
N VAL A 113 -15.62 12.29 -10.51
CA VAL A 113 -16.58 11.51 -9.72
C VAL A 113 -15.87 10.68 -8.65
N ASN A 114 -14.69 10.16 -8.99
CA ASN A 114 -13.95 9.19 -8.18
C ASN A 114 -12.44 9.28 -8.41
N VAL A 115 -11.68 8.77 -7.44
CA VAL A 115 -10.25 8.49 -7.51
C VAL A 115 -10.04 7.11 -6.91
N TRP A 116 -9.83 6.10 -7.76
CA TRP A 116 -9.87 4.69 -7.39
C TRP A 116 -8.61 3.94 -7.80
N ALA A 117 -8.39 2.82 -7.12
CA ALA A 117 -7.32 1.84 -7.35
C ALA A 117 -5.97 2.50 -7.62
N PRO A 118 -5.46 3.32 -6.68
CA PRO A 118 -4.14 3.87 -6.83
C PRO A 118 -3.10 2.74 -6.77
N GLU A 119 -2.20 2.70 -7.75
CA GLU A 119 -1.08 1.78 -7.79
C GLU A 119 0.23 2.57 -7.69
N ILE A 120 1.14 2.11 -6.83
CA ILE A 120 2.43 2.77 -6.60
C ILE A 120 3.59 1.88 -7.05
N PHE A 121 4.54 2.48 -7.74
CA PHE A 121 5.81 1.84 -8.08
C PHE A 121 6.99 2.80 -7.87
N TYR A 122 8.18 2.25 -7.68
CA TYR A 122 9.43 3.02 -7.62
C TYR A 122 10.22 2.80 -8.92
N ASP A 123 10.49 3.89 -9.64
CA ASP A 123 11.37 3.93 -10.81
C ASP A 123 12.82 4.12 -10.31
N ASP A 124 13.63 3.07 -10.40
CA ASP A 124 15.00 3.08 -9.94
C ASP A 124 15.99 3.71 -10.93
N GLU A 125 15.62 3.93 -12.19
CA GLU A 125 16.41 4.70 -13.15
C GLU A 125 16.30 6.19 -12.87
N LYS A 126 15.06 6.67 -12.66
CA LYS A 126 14.76 8.09 -12.40
C LYS A 126 14.77 8.49 -10.93
N LYS A 127 14.82 7.51 -10.03
CA LYS A 127 14.79 7.68 -8.56
C LYS A 127 13.51 8.37 -8.07
N GLU A 128 12.37 8.03 -8.65
CA GLU A 128 11.07 8.62 -8.31
C GLU A 128 10.01 7.57 -8.02
N PHE A 129 9.01 7.94 -7.22
CA PHE A 129 7.79 7.16 -7.10
C PHE A 129 6.79 7.64 -8.13
N VAL A 130 6.15 6.69 -8.80
CA VAL A 130 5.06 6.96 -9.72
C VAL A 130 3.81 6.32 -9.17
N ILE A 131 2.74 7.11 -9.13
CA ILE A 131 1.42 6.66 -8.70
C ILE A 131 0.46 6.87 -9.85
N ILE A 132 -0.28 5.82 -10.19
CA ILE A 132 -1.34 5.86 -11.21
C ILE A 132 -2.67 5.57 -10.54
N TRP A 133 -3.77 6.12 -11.06
CA TRP A 133 -5.12 5.90 -10.52
C TRP A 133 -6.16 5.98 -11.64
N ALA A 134 -7.36 5.48 -11.37
CA ALA A 134 -8.51 5.57 -12.26
C ALA A 134 -9.50 6.64 -11.79
N SER A 135 -9.97 7.47 -12.72
CA SER A 135 -10.97 8.52 -12.46
C SER A 135 -11.98 8.63 -13.60
N THR A 136 -13.24 8.90 -13.24
CA THR A 136 -14.30 9.26 -14.19
C THR A 136 -14.50 10.77 -14.19
N ILE A 137 -14.43 11.39 -15.37
CA ILE A 137 -14.68 12.82 -15.57
C ILE A 137 -15.68 12.97 -16.73
N PRO A 138 -16.97 13.19 -16.44
CA PRO A 138 -18.01 13.24 -17.45
C PRO A 138 -17.72 14.30 -18.54
N PHE A 139 -17.91 13.90 -19.80
CA PHE A 139 -17.79 14.76 -20.99
C PHE A 139 -16.42 15.42 -21.20
N ARG A 140 -15.33 14.90 -20.60
CA ARG A 140 -14.01 15.53 -20.74
C ARG A 140 -13.46 15.52 -22.17
N PHE A 141 -13.78 14.46 -22.92
CA PHE A 141 -13.29 14.22 -24.28
C PHE A 141 -14.42 14.01 -25.30
N ALA A 142 -15.64 14.42 -24.93
CA ALA A 142 -16.83 14.28 -25.78
C ALA A 142 -16.91 15.40 -26.83
#